data_AF-A0A1W6WEP8-F1
#
_entry.id   AF-A0A1W6WEP8-F1
#
_cell.length_a   1.000
_cell.length_b   1.000
_cell.length_c   1.000
_cell.angle_alpha   90.00
_cell.angle_beta   90.00
_cell.angle_gamma   90.00
#
_symmetry.space_group_name_H-M   'P 1'
#
loop_
_entity.id
_entity.type
_entity.pdbx_description
1 polymer ?
#
loop_
_entity_poly.entity_id
_entity_poly.type
_entity_poly.pdbx_seq_one_letter_code
_entity_poly.pdbx_strand_id
1 'polypeptide(L)'
;MDDKNTMQELLSAEKNACDLYLHGSIESGTQNVNQAFTKALQDSLTLQGDLYKKMADKGWYTTQQAPQQQMQQVKQKYSSQSQSQSQSQG
;
A
#
# COMPACT_ATOMS: atom_id res chain seq x y z
N MET A 1 26.62 -0.05 -10.62
CA MET A 1 25.36 -0.17 -9.87
C MET A 1 25.16 -1.63 -9.55
N ASP A 2 24.84 -2.00 -8.31
CA ASP A 2 24.58 -3.39 -7.92
C ASP A 2 23.09 -3.73 -8.08
N ASP A 3 22.78 -5.03 -8.23
CA ASP A 3 21.42 -5.51 -8.46
C ASP A 3 20.42 -5.02 -7.41
N LYS A 4 20.88 -4.86 -6.16
CA LYS A 4 20.05 -4.35 -5.06
C LYS A 4 19.63 -2.90 -5.29
N ASN A 5 20.55 -2.01 -5.70
CA ASN A 5 20.19 -0.63 -5.99
C ASN A 5 19.33 -0.52 -7.25
N THR A 6 19.62 -1.29 -8.29
CA THR A 6 18.77 -1.35 -9.50
C THR A 6 17.33 -1.76 -9.16
N MET A 7 17.15 -2.80 -8.34
CA MET A 7 15.82 -3.23 -7.91
C MET A 7 15.11 -2.22 -7.02
N GLN A 8 15.85 -1.47 -6.18
CA GLN A 8 15.27 -0.39 -5.38
C GLN A 8 14.81 0.80 -6.24
N GLU A 9 15.58 1.15 -7.27
CA GLU A 9 15.16 2.18 -8.23
C GLU A 9 13.93 1.74 -9.00
N LEU A 10 13.90 0.49 -9.47
CA LEU A 10 12.73 -0.08 -10.15
C LEU A 10 11.49 -0.06 -9.25
N LEU A 11 11.62 -0.50 -7.99
CA LEU A 11 10.53 -0.44 -7.02
C LEU A 11 10.06 0.99 -6.75
N SER A 12 10.96 1.97 -6.76
CA SER A 12 10.61 3.38 -6.54
C SER A 12 9.90 3.98 -7.76
N ALA A 13 10.36 3.65 -8.96
CA ALA A 13 9.68 4.02 -10.21
C ALA A 13 8.26 3.44 -10.24
N GLU A 14 8.10 2.18 -9.85
CA GLU A 14 6.80 1.51 -9.83
C GLU A 14 5.82 2.17 -8.85
N LYS A 15 6.28 2.53 -7.65
CA LYS A 15 5.46 3.28 -6.68
C LYS A 15 5.00 4.62 -7.21
N ASN A 16 5.89 5.35 -7.88
CA ASN A 16 5.54 6.62 -8.50
C ASN A 16 4.50 6.43 -9.62
N ALA A 17 4.61 5.37 -10.41
CA ALA A 17 3.62 5.03 -11.43
C ALA A 17 2.25 4.70 -10.80
N CYS A 18 2.21 3.88 -9.74
CA CYS A 18 0.99 3.59 -8.99
C CYS A 18 0.30 4.86 -8.47
N ASP A 19 1.05 5.79 -7.90
CA ASP A 19 0.52 7.07 -7.39
C ASP A 19 -0.12 7.90 -8.51
N LEU A 20 0.57 8.03 -9.65
CA LEU A 20 0.07 8.73 -10.82
C LEU A 20 -1.21 8.07 -11.39
N TYR A 21 -1.23 6.74 -11.48
CA TYR A 21 -2.40 6.03 -12.00
C TYR A 21 -3.58 6.05 -11.04
N LEU A 22 -3.35 6.07 -9.73
CA LEU A 22 -4.38 6.31 -8.73
C LEU A 22 -5.02 7.68 -8.94
N HIS A 23 -4.22 8.75 -8.99
CA HIS A 23 -4.71 10.09 -9.28
C HIS A 23 -5.47 10.17 -10.59
N GLY A 24 -4.90 9.59 -11.67
CA GLY A 24 -5.56 9.51 -12.96
C GLY A 24 -6.92 8.80 -12.91
N SER A 25 -7.03 7.71 -12.13
CA SER A 25 -8.30 6.99 -11.98
C SER A 25 -9.36 7.83 -11.25
N ILE A 26 -8.98 8.66 -10.29
CA ILE A 26 -9.90 9.51 -9.52
C ILE A 26 -10.33 10.75 -10.33
N GLU A 27 -9.41 11.34 -11.07
CA GLU A 27 -9.59 12.66 -11.70
C GLU A 27 -10.06 12.58 -13.17
N SER A 28 -10.14 11.37 -13.75
CA SER A 28 -10.59 11.16 -15.12
C SER A 28 -12.04 11.57 -15.35
N GLY A 29 -12.26 12.51 -16.27
CA GLY A 29 -13.60 13.01 -16.64
C GLY A 29 -14.39 12.11 -17.59
N THR A 30 -13.78 11.06 -18.16
CA THR A 30 -14.45 10.14 -19.10
C THR A 30 -14.21 8.69 -18.73
N GLN A 31 -15.21 7.83 -18.97
CA GLN A 31 -15.17 6.42 -18.57
C GLN A 31 -14.01 5.64 -19.19
N ASN A 32 -13.71 5.88 -20.47
CA ASN A 32 -12.62 5.21 -21.18
C ASN A 32 -11.25 5.54 -20.56
N VAL A 33 -11.03 6.80 -20.16
CA VAL A 33 -9.76 7.24 -19.56
C VAL A 33 -9.65 6.72 -18.13
N ASN A 34 -10.73 6.78 -17.35
CA ASN A 34 -10.80 6.17 -16.03
C ASN A 34 -10.47 4.67 -16.07
N GLN A 35 -11.04 3.92 -17.02
CA GLN A 35 -10.76 2.49 -17.20
C GLN A 35 -9.30 2.23 -17.56
N ALA A 36 -8.71 3.05 -18.42
CA ALA A 36 -7.30 2.92 -18.78
C ALA A 36 -6.38 3.12 -17.56
N PHE A 37 -6.61 4.16 -16.75
CA PHE A 37 -5.86 4.40 -15.52
C PHE A 37 -6.09 3.31 -14.48
N THR A 38 -7.34 2.86 -14.30
CA THR A 38 -7.67 1.78 -13.36
C THR A 38 -6.95 0.49 -13.74
N LYS A 39 -6.93 0.14 -15.03
CA LYS A 39 -6.22 -1.03 -15.52
C LYS A 39 -4.70 -0.87 -15.31
N ALA A 40 -4.13 0.27 -15.68
CA ALA A 40 -2.71 0.54 -15.48
C ALA A 40 -2.31 0.45 -13.99
N LEU A 41 -3.14 0.98 -13.09
CA LEU A 41 -2.95 0.86 -11.65
C LEU A 41 -2.94 -0.60 -11.19
N GLN A 42 -3.91 -1.42 -11.63
CA GLN A 42 -3.98 -2.85 -11.26
C GLN A 42 -2.76 -3.64 -11.76
N ASP A 43 -2.35 -3.38 -13.00
CA ASP A 43 -1.15 -4.00 -13.58
C ASP A 43 0.10 -3.59 -12.79
N SER A 44 0.20 -2.31 -12.40
CA SER A 44 1.33 -1.77 -11.63
C SER A 44 1.39 -2.33 -10.21
N LEU A 45 0.25 -2.45 -9.53
CA LEU A 45 0.18 -3.08 -8.20
C LEU A 45 0.62 -4.54 -8.23
N THR A 46 0.28 -5.26 -9.31
CA THR A 46 0.73 -6.64 -9.52
C THR A 46 2.25 -6.71 -9.69
N LEU A 47 2.81 -5.85 -10.55
CA LEU A 47 4.26 -5.76 -10.75
C LEU A 47 5.00 -5.37 -9.47
N GLN A 48 4.48 -4.39 -8.72
CA GLN A 48 5.05 -3.98 -7.44
C GLN A 48 5.08 -5.15 -6.44
N GLY A 49 4.03 -5.97 -6.39
CA GLY A 49 3.98 -7.19 -5.58
C GLY A 49 5.06 -8.21 -5.96
N ASP A 50 5.25 -8.45 -7.25
CA ASP A 50 6.29 -9.34 -7.76
C ASP A 50 7.71 -8.82 -7.46
N LEU A 51 7.93 -7.50 -7.54
CA LEU A 51 9.19 -6.88 -7.16
C LEU A 51 9.50 -7.09 -5.68
N TYR A 52 8.52 -6.86 -4.79
CA TYR A 52 8.69 -7.12 -3.37
C TYR A 52 9.07 -8.57 -3.10
N LYS A 53 8.37 -9.53 -3.73
CA LYS A 53 8.66 -10.95 -3.58
C LYS A 53 10.09 -11.27 -4.03
N LYS A 54 10.49 -10.83 -5.22
CA LYS A 54 11.86 -11.05 -5.74
C LYS A 54 12.93 -10.44 -4.85
N MET A 55 12.71 -9.25 -4.31
CA MET A 55 13.65 -8.60 -3.40
C MET A 55 13.70 -9.31 -2.04
N ALA A 56 12.57 -9.79 -1.53
CA ALA A 56 12.49 -10.56 -0.29
C ALA A 56 13.20 -11.92 -0.42
N ASP A 57 13.01 -12.63 -1.54
CA ASP A 57 13.67 -13.92 -1.83
C ASP A 57 15.21 -13.78 -1.85
N LYS A 58 15.72 -12.60 -2.18
CA LYS A 58 17.16 -12.27 -2.14
C LYS A 58 17.63 -11.68 -0.80
N GLY A 59 16.75 -11.57 0.19
CA GLY A 59 17.05 -10.99 1.50
C GLY A 59 17.24 -9.47 1.49
N TRP A 60 16.83 -8.79 0.43
CA TRP A 60 17.01 -7.34 0.28
C TRP A 60 15.86 -6.51 0.85
N TYR A 61 14.72 -7.15 1.08
CA TYR A 61 13.54 -6.51 1.64
C TYR A 61 13.05 -7.30 2.85
N THR A 62 13.26 -6.74 4.04
CA THR A 62 12.74 -7.32 5.30
C THR A 62 11.38 -6.72 5.59
N THR A 63 10.35 -7.57 5.61
CA THR A 63 9.04 -7.19 6.16
C THR A 63 9.16 -7.13 7.68
N GLN A 64 9.14 -5.92 8.25
CA GLN A 64 8.93 -5.81 9.69
C GLN A 64 7.49 -6.22 9.99
N GLN A 65 7.31 -7.30 10.76
CA GLN A 65 6.02 -7.57 11.36
C GLN A 65 5.72 -6.46 12.37
N ALA A 66 4.52 -5.88 12.31
CA ALA A 66 4.08 -4.94 13.32
C ALA A 66 4.21 -5.60 14.71
N PRO A 67 4.81 -4.94 15.71
CA PRO A 67 4.95 -5.52 17.04
C PRO A 67 3.56 -5.91 17.58
N GLN A 68 3.38 -7.18 17.93
CA GLN A 68 2.07 -7.69 18.40
C GLN A 68 1.52 -6.88 19.58
N GLN A 69 2.40 -6.39 20.46
CA GLN A 69 2.03 -5.50 21.57
C GLN A 69 1.43 -4.17 21.10
N GLN A 70 1.97 -3.53 20.05
CA GLN A 70 1.41 -2.29 19.52
C GLN A 70 0.03 -2.53 18.90
N MET A 71 -0.15 -3.66 18.20
CA MET A 71 -1.46 -4.04 17.67
C MET A 71 -2.49 -4.27 18.79
N GLN A 72 -2.10 -4.94 19.88
CA GLN A 72 -2.98 -5.16 21.03
C GLN A 72 -3.33 -3.85 21.76
N GLN A 73 -2.36 -2.95 21.96
CA GLN A 73 -2.60 -1.65 22.59
C GLN A 73 -3.56 -0.79 21.76
N VAL A 74 -3.35 -0.72 20.44
CA VAL A 74 -4.25 -0.01 19.53
C VAL A 74 -5.64 -0.62 19.57
N LYS A 75 -5.76 -1.94 19.46
CA LYS A 75 -7.04 -2.64 19.56
C LYS A 75 -7.77 -2.32 20.87
N GLN A 76 -7.09 -2.42 22.01
CA GLN A 76 -7.66 -2.09 23.32
C GLN A 76 -8.10 -0.62 23.41
N LYS A 77 -7.27 0.33 22.93
CA LYS A 77 -7.58 1.76 22.95
C LYS A 77 -8.85 2.10 22.17
N TYR A 78 -9.03 1.50 20.99
CA TYR A 78 -10.21 1.77 20.16
C TYR A 78 -11.45 0.98 20.60
N SER A 79 -11.28 -0.21 21.19
CA SER A 79 -12.39 -0.96 21.81
C SER A 79 -12.97 -0.27 23.05
N SER A 80 -12.14 0.39 23.86
CA SER A 80 -12.60 1.14 25.04
C SER A 80 -13.21 2.50 24.68
N GLN A 81 -12.75 3.12 23.59
CA GLN A 81 -13.28 4.40 23.11
C GLN A 81 -14.67 4.25 22.44
N SER A 82 -14.98 3.07 21.87
CA SER A 82 -16.29 2.76 21.30
C SER A 82 -17.36 2.44 22.36
N GLN A 83 -16.97 1.99 23.57
CA GLN A 83 -17.90 1.76 24.70
C GLN A 83 -18.30 3.04 25.43
N SER A 84 -17.42 4.04 25.49
CA SER A 84 -17.68 5.29 26.23
C SER A 84 -18.57 6.28 25.47
N GLN A 85 -18.70 6.17 24.14
CA GLN A 85 -19.65 6.97 23.36
C GLN A 85 -21.11 6.47 23.45
N SER A 86 -21.34 5.20 23.81
CA SER A 86 -22.69 4.63 23.91
C SER A 86 -23.40 4.95 25.24
N GLN A 87 -22.70 5.45 26.25
CA GLN A 87 -23.27 5.81 27.57
C GLN A 87 -23.55 7.30 27.74
N SER A 88 -23.23 8.15 26.77
CA SER A 88 -23.47 9.61 26.85
C SER A 88 -24.75 10.07 26.13
N GLN A 89 -25.55 9.15 25.58
CA GLN A 89 -26.85 9.45 24.94
C GLN A 89 -28.04 8.69 25.59
N GLY A 90 -27.86 8.16 26.81
CA GLY A 90 -28.92 7.52 27.59
C GLY A 90 -29.45 8.41 28.69
#